data_AF-A0A9W8X9K8-F1
#
_entry.id   AF-A0A9W8X9K8-F1
#
_cell.length_a   1.000
_cell.length_b   1.000
_cell.length_c   1.000
_cell.angle_alpha   90.00
_cell.angle_beta   90.00
_cell.angle_gamma   90.00
#
_symmetry.space_group_name_H-M   'P 1'
#
loop_
_entity.id
_entity.type
_entity.pdbx_description
1 polymer ?
#
loop_
_entity_poly.entity_id
_entity_poly.type
_entity_poly.pdbx_seq_one_letter_code
_entity_poly.pdbx_strand_id
1 'polypeptide(L)'
;MTTVALFYSKSRTIQGIYNEFVPTEVADRLFFSGPAVLGRTMGNKVLRNKAEKAWERFEALKRAGFRIDEEGDMSYYIFERLGGHYMDVGASAKISKGLVSGSYYSFGEIARHRTRIDVDQGADFELMFQIKIVSDTLPTRYTPDGLECSNGQHIPADVVVFATGFVGNLRLVVADIFGSELAGQLDDYWGLDDEGELKGAFKFSGRKFLVN
;
A
#
# COMPACT_ATOMS: atom_id res chain seq x y z
N MET A 1 1.82 -10.40 28.46
CA MET A 1 1.33 -9.01 28.63
C MET A 1 0.79 -8.60 27.26
N THR A 2 -0.53 -8.44 27.13
CA THR A 2 -1.17 -8.16 25.83
C THR A 2 -1.23 -6.65 25.65
N THR A 3 -0.44 -6.12 24.72
CA THR A 3 -0.53 -4.72 24.30
C THR A 3 -1.63 -4.62 23.23
N VAL A 4 -2.69 -3.88 23.52
CA VAL A 4 -3.70 -3.49 22.53
C VAL A 4 -3.27 -2.12 21.98
N ALA A 5 -2.83 -2.08 20.73
CA ALA A 5 -2.56 -0.82 20.02
C ALA A 5 -3.86 -0.32 19.38
N LEU A 6 -4.39 0.80 19.88
CA LEU A 6 -5.49 1.52 19.24
C LEU A 6 -4.92 2.51 18.22
N PHE A 7 -5.03 2.20 16.93
CA PHE A 7 -4.67 3.13 15.86
C PHE A 7 -5.80 4.15 15.65
N TYR A 8 -5.66 5.32 16.25
CA TYR A 8 -6.62 6.43 16.08
C TYR A 8 -6.20 7.32 14.89
N SER A 9 -6.84 7.13 13.74
CA SER A 9 -6.70 8.04 12.60
C SER A 9 -7.49 9.31 12.82
N LYS A 10 -6.83 10.45 13.07
CA LYS A 10 -7.44 11.79 13.16
C LYS A 10 -7.79 12.38 11.78
N SER A 11 -8.43 11.59 10.91
CA SER A 11 -8.98 12.13 9.66
C SER A 11 -10.33 12.77 9.94
N ARG A 12 -10.34 14.10 10.09
CA ARG A 12 -11.56 14.90 10.27
C ARG A 12 -12.61 14.65 9.18
N THR A 13 -12.17 14.31 7.97
CA THR A 13 -13.05 14.00 6.83
C THR A 13 -13.70 12.63 6.97
N ILE A 14 -12.93 11.59 7.33
CA ILE A 14 -13.47 10.23 7.50
C ILE A 14 -14.38 10.16 8.73
N GLN A 15 -14.03 10.85 9.82
CA GLN A 15 -14.88 10.97 11.02
C GLN A 15 -16.23 11.65 10.75
N GLY A 16 -16.31 12.51 9.72
CA GLY A 16 -17.58 13.11 9.31
C GLY A 16 -18.58 12.10 8.72
N ILE A 17 -18.08 10.97 8.21
CA ILE A 17 -18.89 9.91 7.59
C ILE A 17 -19.03 8.71 8.53
N TYR A 18 -17.90 8.22 9.06
CA TYR A 18 -17.83 7.11 10.00
C TYR A 18 -17.79 7.64 11.44
N ASN A 19 -18.93 7.60 12.13
CA ASN A 19 -19.08 8.04 13.52
C ASN A 19 -20.19 7.25 14.22
N GLU A 20 -20.36 7.49 15.52
CA GLU A 20 -21.35 6.80 16.36
C GLU A 20 -22.82 7.09 15.97
N PHE A 21 -23.09 8.13 15.18
CA PHE A 21 -24.44 8.56 14.82
C PHE A 21 -24.87 8.12 13.42
N VAL A 22 -23.92 7.80 12.55
CA VAL A 22 -24.21 7.32 11.19
C VAL A 22 -24.04 5.79 11.17
N PRO A 23 -25.11 5.03 10.92
CA PRO A 23 -25.00 3.57 10.80
C PRO A 23 -23.93 3.18 9.76
N THR A 24 -23.15 2.15 10.05
CA THR A 24 -21.99 1.78 9.23
C THR A 24 -22.39 1.50 7.78
N GLU A 25 -23.53 0.84 7.56
CA GLU A 25 -24.03 0.56 6.21
C GLU A 25 -24.39 1.83 5.43
N VAL A 26 -24.82 2.89 6.12
CA VAL A 26 -25.08 4.20 5.53
C VAL A 26 -23.76 4.92 5.25
N ALA A 27 -22.82 4.88 6.19
CA ALA A 27 -21.48 5.44 6.04
C ALA A 27 -20.75 4.84 4.84
N ASP A 28 -20.78 3.51 4.70
CA ASP A 28 -20.22 2.78 3.56
C ASP A 28 -20.83 3.25 2.24
N ARG A 29 -22.17 3.29 2.17
CA ARG A 29 -22.86 3.78 0.96
C ARG A 29 -22.45 5.20 0.63
N LEU A 30 -22.43 6.11 1.60
CA LEU A 30 -22.05 7.50 1.38
C LEU A 30 -20.60 7.62 0.88
N PHE A 31 -19.69 6.86 1.47
CA PHE A 31 -18.29 6.88 1.09
C PHE A 31 -18.08 6.36 -0.34
N PHE A 32 -18.80 5.31 -0.74
CA PHE A 32 -18.66 4.64 -2.04
C PHE A 32 -19.66 5.08 -3.11
N SER A 33 -20.55 6.05 -2.83
CA SER A 33 -21.48 6.61 -3.82
C SER A 33 -20.84 7.64 -4.75
N GLY A 34 -19.68 8.17 -4.38
CA GLY A 34 -18.95 9.12 -5.23
C GLY A 34 -18.29 8.42 -6.41
N PRO A 35 -18.33 8.97 -7.64
CA PRO A 35 -17.66 8.38 -8.78
C PRO A 35 -16.14 8.35 -8.56
N ALA A 36 -15.54 7.16 -8.64
CA ALA A 36 -14.15 6.91 -8.27
C ALA A 36 -13.18 7.72 -9.15
N VAL A 37 -13.53 7.95 -10.42
CA VAL A 37 -12.72 8.76 -11.36
C VAL A 37 -12.60 10.22 -10.90
N LEU A 38 -13.71 10.82 -10.45
CA LEU A 38 -13.67 12.18 -9.91
C LEU A 38 -12.95 12.19 -8.56
N GLY A 39 -13.21 11.19 -7.71
CA GLY A 39 -12.52 11.02 -6.44
C GLY A 39 -10.99 10.95 -6.59
N ARG A 40 -10.50 10.17 -7.55
CA ARG A 40 -9.08 10.06 -7.93
C ARG A 40 -8.51 11.40 -8.37
N THR A 41 -9.20 12.07 -9.30
CA THR A 41 -8.72 13.36 -9.84
C THR A 41 -8.67 14.45 -8.76
N MET A 42 -9.71 14.56 -7.92
CA MET A 42 -9.74 15.50 -6.80
C MET A 42 -8.71 15.15 -5.74
N GLY A 43 -8.61 13.86 -5.39
CA GLY A 43 -7.65 13.34 -4.43
C GLY A 43 -6.21 13.66 -4.81
N ASN A 44 -5.84 13.39 -6.06
CA ASN A 44 -4.49 13.68 -6.58
C ASN A 44 -4.17 15.18 -6.53
N LYS A 45 -5.13 16.05 -6.88
CA LYS A 45 -4.95 17.51 -6.75
C LYS A 45 -4.76 17.96 -5.30
N VAL A 46 -5.58 17.44 -4.39
CA VAL A 46 -5.47 17.76 -2.95
C VAL A 46 -4.15 17.28 -2.38
N LEU A 47 -3.72 16.06 -2.74
CA LEU A 47 -2.45 15.49 -2.31
C LEU A 47 -1.27 16.29 -2.84
N ARG A 48 -1.28 16.67 -4.12
CA ARG A 48 -0.24 17.53 -4.71
C ARG A 48 -0.16 18.88 -3.99
N ASN A 49 -1.29 19.54 -3.73
CA ASN A 49 -1.29 20.79 -2.99
C ASN A 49 -0.76 20.64 -1.55
N LYS A 50 -1.08 19.53 -0.88
CA LYS A 50 -0.49 19.21 0.43
C LYS A 50 1.00 18.94 0.33
N ALA A 51 1.45 18.27 -0.73
CA ALA A 51 2.85 17.97 -0.96
C ALA A 51 3.68 19.25 -1.19
N GLU A 52 3.18 20.17 -2.01
CA GLU A 52 3.76 21.51 -2.23
C GLU A 52 3.94 22.29 -0.91
N LYS A 53 2.95 22.22 -0.01
CA LYS A 53 3.02 22.88 1.30
C LYS A 53 3.99 22.20 2.28
N ALA A 54 4.28 20.92 2.07
CA ALA A 54 5.21 20.14 2.88
C ALA A 54 6.57 19.93 2.18
N TRP A 55 6.94 20.84 1.26
CA TRP A 55 8.12 20.70 0.42
C TRP A 55 9.41 20.48 1.21
N GLU A 56 9.62 21.18 2.34
CA GLU A 56 10.83 21.03 3.17
C GLU A 56 11.06 19.60 3.65
N ARG A 57 9.96 18.89 3.98
CA ARG A 57 10.01 17.48 4.38
C ARG A 57 10.50 16.61 3.23
N PHE A 58 9.96 16.83 2.04
CA PHE A 58 10.33 16.08 0.84
C PHE A 58 11.76 16.38 0.42
N GLU A 59 12.21 17.64 0.50
CA GLU A 59 13.59 18.01 0.21
C GLU A 59 14.58 17.42 1.22
N ALA A 60 14.22 17.37 2.51
CA ALA A 60 15.05 16.71 3.52
C ALA A 60 15.20 15.21 3.24
N LEU A 61 14.12 14.56 2.81
CA LEU A 61 14.13 13.17 2.36
C LEU A 61 15.02 12.97 1.12
N LYS A 62 14.88 13.81 0.09
CA LYS A 62 15.74 13.77 -1.11
C LYS A 62 17.21 13.91 -0.76
N ARG A 63 17.57 14.85 0.13
CA ARG A 63 18.95 15.03 0.62
C ARG A 63 19.49 13.81 1.35
N ALA A 64 18.63 13.07 2.05
CA ALA A 64 18.98 11.80 2.67
C ALA A 64 19.05 10.61 1.67
N GLY A 65 18.89 10.87 0.37
CA GLY A 65 18.90 9.85 -0.68
C GLY A 65 17.55 9.16 -0.88
N PHE A 66 16.46 9.67 -0.30
CA PHE A 66 15.12 9.12 -0.49
C PHE A 66 14.52 9.65 -1.79
N ARG A 67 14.22 8.76 -2.75
CA ARG A 67 13.59 9.14 -4.01
C ARG A 67 12.08 9.19 -3.86
N ILE A 68 11.50 10.24 -4.41
CA ILE A 68 10.08 10.57 -4.27
C ILE A 68 9.49 10.64 -5.67
N ASP A 69 8.34 10.00 -5.84
CA ASP A 69 7.50 10.15 -7.02
C ASP A 69 6.56 11.32 -6.76
N GLU A 70 6.84 12.46 -7.38
CA GLU A 70 6.06 13.70 -7.23
C GLU A 70 4.74 13.68 -8.02
N GLU A 71 4.61 12.71 -8.94
CA GLU A 71 3.44 12.52 -9.79
C GLU A 71 2.64 11.28 -9.41
N GLY A 72 2.99 10.67 -8.28
CA GLY A 72 2.41 9.42 -7.81
C GLY A 72 0.89 9.48 -7.71
N ASP A 73 0.24 8.47 -8.28
CA ASP A 73 -1.20 8.30 -8.25
C ASP A 73 -1.61 7.34 -7.12
N MET A 74 -2.11 7.90 -6.03
CA MET A 74 -2.48 7.10 -4.85
C MET A 74 -3.56 6.06 -5.16
N SER A 75 -4.51 6.37 -6.04
CA SER A 75 -5.56 5.42 -6.39
C SER A 75 -4.99 4.23 -7.16
N TYR A 76 -4.03 4.46 -8.06
CA TYR A 76 -3.33 3.38 -8.75
C TYR A 76 -2.57 2.49 -7.75
N TYR A 77 -1.77 3.09 -6.85
CA TYR A 77 -0.99 2.33 -5.87
C TYR A 77 -1.85 1.52 -4.90
N ILE A 78 -3.00 2.05 -4.49
CA ILE A 78 -3.90 1.40 -3.55
C ILE A 78 -4.77 0.35 -4.24
N PHE A 79 -5.42 0.66 -5.36
CA PHE A 79 -6.50 -0.16 -5.89
C PHE A 79 -6.12 -1.04 -7.08
N GLU A 80 -5.07 -0.68 -7.82
CA GLU A 80 -4.64 -1.41 -9.01
C GLU A 80 -3.36 -2.20 -8.72
N ARG A 81 -2.32 -1.51 -8.24
CA ARG A 81 -1.03 -2.14 -7.89
C ARG A 81 -1.09 -2.89 -6.55
N LEU A 82 -1.98 -2.49 -5.64
CA LEU A 82 -2.14 -3.03 -4.29
C LEU A 82 -0.81 -3.04 -3.50
N GLY A 83 -0.06 -1.94 -3.56
CA GLY A 83 1.25 -1.80 -2.94
C GLY A 83 2.16 -0.81 -3.66
N GLY A 84 3.42 -0.73 -3.24
CA GLY A 84 4.41 0.21 -3.81
C GLY A 84 4.31 1.64 -3.28
N HIS A 85 3.49 1.88 -2.26
CA HIS A 85 3.43 3.13 -1.52
C HIS A 85 4.08 2.98 -0.13
N TYR A 86 4.59 4.09 0.40
CA TYR A 86 5.20 4.16 1.73
C TYR A 86 4.30 5.00 2.66
N MET A 87 3.83 4.37 3.74
CA MET A 87 3.02 5.03 4.76
C MET A 87 3.92 5.60 5.84
N ASP A 88 4.05 6.93 5.85
CA ASP A 88 4.86 7.60 6.87
C ASP A 88 4.14 7.65 8.22
N VAL A 89 4.61 6.82 9.14
CA VAL A 89 4.22 6.83 10.56
C VAL A 89 5.32 7.41 11.45
N GLY A 90 6.26 8.19 10.89
CA GLY A 90 7.35 8.84 11.62
C GLY A 90 8.75 8.40 11.19
N ALA A 91 8.86 7.39 10.33
CA ALA A 91 10.14 6.94 9.81
C ALA A 91 10.80 7.98 8.88
N SER A 92 10.02 8.82 8.18
CA SER A 92 10.59 9.87 7.32
C SER A 92 11.48 10.84 8.09
N ALA A 93 11.09 11.19 9.32
CA ALA A 93 11.88 12.10 10.16
C ALA A 93 13.22 11.47 10.56
N LYS A 94 13.27 10.15 10.78
CA LYS A 94 14.49 9.40 11.09
C LYS A 94 15.40 9.31 9.87
N ILE A 95 14.82 9.04 8.69
CA ILE A 95 15.53 9.01 7.40
C ILE A 95 16.17 10.36 7.11
N SER A 96 15.40 11.45 7.21
CA SER A 96 15.90 12.81 6.99
C SER A 96 17.04 13.23 7.94
N LYS A 97 17.14 12.59 9.11
CA LYS A 97 18.22 12.81 10.10
C LYS A 97 19.41 11.87 9.91
N GLY A 98 19.38 10.98 8.91
CA GLY A 98 20.42 9.98 8.67
C GLY A 98 20.45 8.84 9.69
N LEU A 99 19.41 8.70 10.51
CA LEU A 99 19.30 7.61 11.50
C LEU A 99 18.95 6.26 10.85
N VAL A 100 18.49 6.30 9.61
CA VAL A 100 18.26 5.14 8.73
C VAL A 100 19.00 5.41 7.42
N SER A 101 19.76 4.45 6.92
CA SER A 101 20.60 4.63 5.72
C SER A 101 20.14 3.76 4.55
N GLY A 102 20.09 4.36 3.35
CA GLY A 102 19.68 3.67 2.12
C GLY A 102 19.39 4.64 0.98
N SER A 103 19.32 4.14 -0.25
CA SER A 103 18.70 4.85 -1.38
C SER A 103 17.26 4.34 -1.48
N TYR A 104 16.28 5.24 -1.37
CA TYR A 104 14.88 4.86 -1.23
C TYR A 104 14.10 5.12 -2.51
N TYR A 105 12.97 4.43 -2.73
CA TYR A 105 12.05 4.70 -3.84
C TYR A 105 10.60 4.80 -3.39
N SER A 106 9.90 5.74 -4.02
CA SER A 106 8.50 5.60 -4.38
C SER A 106 8.43 4.90 -5.74
N PHE A 107 7.67 3.81 -5.85
CA PHE A 107 7.76 2.83 -6.94
C PHE A 107 7.16 3.32 -8.28
N GLY A 108 7.93 4.06 -9.08
CA GLY A 108 7.77 4.12 -10.54
C GLY A 108 8.60 3.02 -11.21
N GLU A 109 7.95 2.07 -11.88
CA GLU A 109 8.57 1.09 -12.80
C GLU A 109 9.65 0.13 -12.24
N ILE A 110 9.27 -0.74 -11.30
CA ILE A 110 9.86 -2.09 -11.24
C ILE A 110 8.75 -3.14 -11.21
N ALA A 111 8.85 -4.04 -12.18
CA ALA A 111 7.91 -5.06 -12.55
C ALA A 111 7.69 -6.12 -11.45
N ARG A 112 6.41 -6.45 -11.25
CA ARG A 112 5.86 -7.75 -10.78
C ARG A 112 6.13 -8.27 -9.37
N HIS A 113 6.97 -7.65 -8.52
CA HIS A 113 7.16 -8.18 -7.16
C HIS A 113 6.85 -7.13 -6.10
N ARG A 114 5.83 -7.44 -5.28
CA ARG A 114 5.28 -6.60 -4.22
C ARG A 114 6.20 -6.69 -3.01
N THR A 115 6.76 -5.58 -2.57
CA THR A 115 7.43 -5.48 -1.26
C THR A 115 6.84 -4.30 -0.52
N ARG A 116 6.44 -4.53 0.73
CA ARG A 116 5.91 -3.53 1.65
C ARG A 116 6.95 -3.28 2.74
N ILE A 117 7.24 -2.02 3.04
CA ILE A 117 8.07 -1.62 4.19
C ILE A 117 7.12 -1.01 5.22
N ASP A 118 6.77 -1.78 6.25
CA ASP A 118 6.11 -1.27 7.44
C ASP A 118 7.20 -1.00 8.50
N VAL A 119 7.42 0.26 8.85
CA VAL A 119 8.21 0.62 10.04
C VAL A 119 7.22 0.90 11.15
N ASP A 120 6.89 -0.10 11.95
CA ASP A 120 5.90 0.02 13.02
C ASP A 120 6.42 0.88 14.19
N GLN A 121 5.55 1.66 14.81
CA GLN A 121 5.88 2.39 16.05
C GLN A 121 5.71 1.45 17.24
N GLY A 122 6.82 0.97 17.79
CA GLY A 122 6.83 0.19 19.02
C GLY A 122 8.10 0.46 19.82
N ALA A 123 7.98 1.39 20.77
CA ALA A 123 8.92 1.70 21.84
C ALA A 123 10.15 2.57 21.50
N ASP A 124 10.31 3.63 22.29
CA ASP A 124 11.54 4.40 22.48
C ASP A 124 12.60 3.54 23.18
N PHE A 125 13.05 2.47 22.52
CA PHE A 125 14.31 1.82 22.87
C PHE A 125 15.39 2.38 21.96
N GLU A 126 16.38 3.07 22.55
CA GLU A 126 17.65 3.41 21.91
C GLU A 126 18.50 2.15 21.67
N LEU A 127 17.97 1.18 20.92
CA LEU A 127 18.79 0.19 20.23
C LEU A 127 19.04 0.74 18.83
N MET A 128 20.27 1.20 18.56
CA MET A 128 20.74 1.51 17.21
C MET A 128 20.83 0.23 16.38
N PHE A 129 19.70 -0.27 15.90
CA PHE A 129 19.67 -1.24 14.83
C PHE A 129 20.06 -0.54 13.52
N GLN A 130 21.09 -1.04 12.83
CA GLN A 130 21.41 -0.58 11.48
C GLN A 130 20.35 -1.12 10.51
N ILE A 131 19.37 -0.29 10.18
CA ILE A 131 18.38 -0.60 9.13
C ILE A 131 18.96 -0.11 7.81
N LYS A 132 19.19 -1.06 6.89
CA LYS A 132 19.60 -0.78 5.51
C LYS A 132 18.44 -1.04 4.56
N ILE A 133 18.17 -0.07 3.70
CA ILE A 133 17.18 -0.22 2.62
C ILE A 133 17.91 -0.46 1.31
N VAL A 134 17.46 -1.48 0.58
CA VAL A 134 17.95 -1.83 -0.75
C VAL A 134 16.83 -1.61 -1.76
N SER A 135 17.13 -0.91 -2.84
CA SER A 135 16.19 -0.57 -3.93
C SER A 135 16.91 -0.69 -5.27
N ASP A 136 16.19 -0.57 -6.40
CA ASP A 136 16.73 -0.74 -7.78
C ASP A 136 17.34 -2.07 -8.13
N THR A 137 17.02 -3.08 -7.35
CA THR A 137 17.57 -4.40 -7.59
C THR A 137 16.58 -5.42 -7.08
N LEU A 138 16.45 -6.50 -7.82
CA LEU A 138 15.56 -7.61 -7.46
C LEU A 138 16.40 -8.68 -6.78
N PRO A 139 15.93 -9.31 -5.69
CA PRO A 139 16.55 -10.54 -5.22
C PRO A 139 16.44 -11.60 -6.32
N THR A 140 17.56 -12.21 -6.69
CA THR A 140 17.64 -13.18 -7.80
C THR A 140 17.92 -14.59 -7.31
N ARG A 141 18.72 -14.76 -6.24
CA ARG A 141 18.96 -16.06 -5.60
C ARG A 141 19.30 -15.93 -4.13
N TYR A 142 19.08 -17.01 -3.39
CA TYR A 142 19.65 -17.20 -2.06
C TYR A 142 21.13 -17.60 -2.18
N THR A 143 21.91 -17.21 -1.18
CA THR A 143 23.26 -17.74 -0.92
C THR A 143 23.28 -18.40 0.45
N PRO A 144 24.31 -19.19 0.80
CA PRO A 144 24.41 -19.80 2.13
C PRO A 144 24.36 -18.81 3.30
N ASP A 145 24.63 -17.53 3.04
CA ASP A 145 24.79 -16.45 4.02
C ASP A 145 23.92 -15.20 3.69
N GLY A 146 22.96 -15.30 2.76
CA GLY A 146 22.14 -14.15 2.38
C GLY A 146 21.42 -14.23 1.04
N LEU A 147 21.35 -13.08 0.36
CA LEU A 147 20.65 -12.88 -0.91
C LEU A 147 21.56 -12.18 -1.92
N GLU A 148 21.52 -12.64 -3.17
CA GLU A 148 22.08 -11.91 -4.30
C GLU A 148 20.98 -11.14 -5.03
N CYS A 149 21.32 -9.96 -5.51
CA CYS A 149 20.41 -9.11 -6.26
C CYS A 149 20.84 -8.97 -7.73
N SER A 150 19.93 -8.51 -8.58
CA SER A 150 20.11 -8.42 -10.04
C SER A 150 21.25 -7.51 -10.48
N ASN A 151 21.67 -6.57 -9.64
CA ASN A 151 22.85 -5.73 -9.84
C ASN A 151 24.17 -6.38 -9.38
N GLY A 152 24.16 -7.67 -9.00
CA GLY A 152 25.31 -8.40 -8.47
C GLY A 152 25.62 -8.14 -6.99
N GLN A 153 24.83 -7.30 -6.32
CA GLN A 153 25.02 -7.02 -4.89
C GLN A 153 24.63 -8.24 -4.05
N HIS A 154 25.46 -8.57 -3.05
CA HIS A 154 25.14 -9.52 -1.99
C HIS A 154 24.65 -8.78 -0.73
N ILE A 155 23.58 -9.30 -0.12
CA ILE A 155 22.98 -8.82 1.13
C ILE A 155 23.11 -9.95 2.16
N PRO A 156 24.02 -9.82 3.14
CA PRO A 156 24.11 -10.77 4.24
C PRO A 156 22.81 -10.84 5.02
N ALA A 157 22.31 -12.05 5.28
CA ALA A 157 21.10 -12.26 6.07
C ALA A 157 21.08 -13.67 6.69
N ASP A 158 20.83 -13.74 8.00
CA ASP A 158 20.55 -15.00 8.70
C ASP A 158 19.09 -15.47 8.50
N VAL A 159 18.18 -14.53 8.29
CA VAL A 159 16.75 -14.76 8.10
C VAL A 159 16.21 -13.90 6.97
N VAL A 160 15.44 -14.50 6.07
CA VAL A 160 14.71 -13.81 5.00
C VAL A 160 13.22 -13.93 5.26
N VAL A 161 12.54 -12.78 5.36
CA VAL A 161 11.08 -12.72 5.58
C VAL A 161 10.38 -12.30 4.29
N PHE A 162 9.47 -13.14 3.79
CA PHE A 162 8.65 -12.82 2.63
C PHE A 162 7.39 -12.05 3.01
N ALA A 163 7.48 -10.72 2.90
CA ALA A 163 6.34 -9.82 3.03
C ALA A 163 5.73 -9.47 1.65
N THR A 164 5.63 -10.47 0.76
CA THR A 164 5.26 -10.27 -0.67
C THR A 164 3.74 -10.28 -0.94
N GLY A 165 2.94 -10.35 0.12
CA GLY A 165 1.48 -10.38 0.03
C GLY A 165 0.92 -11.67 -0.56
N PHE A 166 -0.33 -11.61 -1.02
CA PHE A 166 -1.11 -12.75 -1.52
C PHE A 166 -1.67 -12.48 -2.92
N VAL A 167 -2.02 -13.55 -3.65
CA VAL A 167 -2.82 -13.44 -4.87
C VAL A 167 -4.28 -13.20 -4.47
N GLY A 168 -4.70 -11.94 -4.48
CA GLY A 168 -6.02 -11.51 -4.02
C GLY A 168 -7.05 -11.41 -5.14
N ASN A 169 -7.40 -12.53 -5.79
CA ASN A 169 -8.54 -12.56 -6.72
C ASN A 169 -9.55 -13.59 -6.24
N LEU A 170 -10.76 -13.14 -5.89
CA LEU A 170 -11.82 -14.00 -5.36
C LEU A 170 -12.19 -15.11 -6.34
N ARG A 171 -12.09 -14.86 -7.66
CA ARG A 171 -12.35 -15.87 -8.70
C ARG A 171 -11.46 -17.11 -8.54
N LEU A 172 -10.22 -16.95 -8.08
CA LEU A 172 -9.31 -18.09 -7.86
C LEU A 172 -9.75 -18.92 -6.65
N VAL A 173 -10.19 -18.26 -5.57
CA VAL A 173 -10.74 -18.94 -4.39
C VAL A 173 -12.04 -19.66 -4.74
N VAL A 174 -12.91 -19.04 -5.54
CA VAL A 174 -14.15 -19.67 -6.01
C VAL A 174 -13.86 -20.85 -6.92
N ALA A 175 -12.84 -20.77 -7.78
CA ALA A 175 -12.46 -21.89 -8.64
C ALA A 175 -12.00 -23.10 -7.82
N ASP A 176 -11.24 -22.87 -6.74
CA ASP A 176 -10.73 -23.90 -5.85
C ASP A 176 -11.85 -24.58 -5.04
N ILE A 177 -12.79 -23.78 -4.52
CA ILE A 177 -13.86 -24.29 -3.63
C ILE A 177 -15.05 -24.85 -4.41
N PHE A 178 -15.48 -24.16 -5.47
CA PHE A 178 -16.74 -24.42 -6.17
C PHE A 178 -16.57 -24.86 -7.63
N GLY A 179 -15.33 -24.94 -8.12
CA GLY A 179 -15.01 -25.37 -9.47
C GLY A 179 -14.94 -24.24 -10.50
N SER A 180 -14.28 -24.54 -11.62
CA SER A 180 -13.95 -23.58 -12.68
C SER A 180 -15.18 -23.04 -13.42
N GLU A 181 -16.27 -23.82 -13.51
CA GLU A 181 -17.50 -23.38 -14.15
C GLU A 181 -18.09 -22.18 -13.41
N LEU A 182 -18.17 -22.27 -12.07
CA LEU A 182 -18.72 -21.20 -11.25
C LEU A 182 -17.82 -19.96 -11.25
N ALA A 183 -16.51 -20.18 -11.16
CA ALA A 183 -15.53 -19.11 -11.25
C ALA A 183 -15.56 -18.40 -12.61
N GLY A 184 -15.84 -19.13 -13.69
CA GLY A 184 -15.97 -18.59 -15.04
C GLY A 184 -17.11 -17.58 -15.20
N GLN A 185 -18.08 -17.58 -14.28
CA GLN A 185 -19.23 -16.66 -14.25
C GLN A 185 -18.95 -15.38 -13.44
N LEU A 186 -17.81 -15.29 -12.76
CA LEU A 186 -17.44 -14.13 -11.96
C LEU A 186 -16.52 -13.20 -12.75
N ASP A 187 -16.76 -11.91 -12.60
CA ASP A 187 -15.84 -10.87 -13.00
C ASP A 187 -14.57 -10.92 -12.14
N ASP A 188 -13.51 -10.28 -12.63
CA ASP A 188 -12.31 -10.05 -11.84
C ASP A 188 -12.60 -9.12 -10.65
N TYR A 189 -11.79 -9.28 -9.60
CA TYR A 189 -11.84 -8.47 -8.40
C TYR A 189 -10.60 -7.60 -8.29
N TRP A 190 -10.79 -6.35 -7.84
CA TRP A 190 -9.77 -5.29 -7.82
C TRP A 190 -9.33 -4.82 -9.22
N GLY A 191 -8.63 -3.68 -9.26
CA GLY A 191 -8.41 -2.94 -10.50
C GLY A 191 -9.65 -2.16 -10.96
N LEU A 192 -9.54 -1.51 -12.12
CA LEU A 192 -10.58 -0.65 -12.67
C LEU A 192 -11.25 -1.28 -13.89
N ASP A 193 -12.55 -1.02 -14.06
CA ASP A 193 -13.29 -1.27 -15.29
C ASP A 193 -13.15 -0.11 -16.29
N ASP A 194 -13.83 -0.23 -17.44
CA ASP A 194 -13.76 0.76 -18.53
C ASP A 194 -14.35 2.13 -18.15
N GLU A 195 -15.15 2.19 -17.07
CA GLU A 195 -15.67 3.44 -16.51
C GLU A 195 -14.70 4.06 -15.49
N GLY A 196 -13.62 3.35 -15.14
CA GLY A 196 -12.65 3.76 -14.12
C GLY A 196 -13.13 3.50 -12.69
N GLU A 197 -14.08 2.58 -12.51
CA GLU A 197 -14.62 2.17 -11.21
C GLU A 197 -14.04 0.84 -10.73
N LEU A 198 -14.06 0.60 -9.42
CA LEU A 198 -13.47 -0.61 -8.82
C LEU A 198 -14.25 -1.87 -9.20
N LYS A 199 -13.55 -2.86 -9.76
CA LYS A 199 -14.14 -4.16 -10.09
C LYS A 199 -14.49 -4.96 -8.83
N GLY A 200 -15.71 -5.50 -8.80
CA GLY A 200 -16.19 -6.39 -7.73
C GLY A 200 -16.38 -5.73 -6.35
N ALA A 201 -16.07 -4.44 -6.20
CA ALA A 201 -16.24 -3.68 -4.97
C ALA A 201 -17.45 -2.75 -5.11
N PHE A 202 -18.41 -2.84 -4.19
CA PHE A 202 -19.62 -2.00 -4.13
C PHE A 202 -20.53 -2.05 -5.37
N LYS A 203 -20.16 -2.87 -6.36
CA LYS A 203 -20.95 -3.27 -7.51
C LYS A 203 -21.45 -4.69 -7.29
N PHE A 204 -22.54 -4.98 -7.99
CA PHE A 204 -23.11 -6.30 -8.02
C PHE A 204 -22.18 -7.28 -8.74
N SER A 205 -21.72 -8.33 -8.06
CA SER A 205 -20.76 -9.32 -8.58
C SER A 205 -21.38 -10.37 -9.53
N GLY A 206 -22.41 -9.98 -10.29
CA GLY A 206 -23.01 -10.82 -11.32
C GLY A 206 -24.15 -11.76 -10.90
N ARG A 207 -24.62 -11.76 -9.63
CA ARG A 207 -25.81 -12.57 -9.23
C ARG A 207 -26.83 -11.88 -8.36
N LYS A 208 -28.10 -11.99 -8.77
CA LYS A 208 -29.27 -11.34 -8.14
C LYS A 208 -29.68 -11.94 -6.79
N PHE A 209 -29.07 -13.05 -6.40
CA PHE A 209 -29.60 -13.93 -5.34
C PHE A 209 -28.53 -14.59 -4.45
N LEU A 210 -27.34 -14.00 -4.28
CA LEU A 210 -26.39 -14.47 -3.24
C LEU A 210 -26.61 -13.77 -1.88
N VAL A 211 -27.88 -13.50 -1.56
CA VAL A 211 -28.30 -13.12 -0.21
C VAL A 211 -29.22 -14.24 0.24
N ASN A 212 -28.77 -15.06 1.19
CA ASN A 212 -29.65 -15.94 1.95
C ASN A 212 -30.51 -15.09 2.89
#